data_AF-A0A218VRP8-F1
#
_entry.id   AF-A0A218VRP8-F1
#
_cell.length_a   1.000
_cell.length_b   1.000
_cell.length_c   1.000
_cell.angle_alpha   90.00
_cell.angle_beta   90.00
_cell.angle_gamma   90.00
#
_symmetry.space_group_name_H-M   'P 1'
#
loop_
_entity.id
_entity.type
_entity.pdbx_description
1 polymer ?
#
loop_
_entity_poly.entity_id
_entity_poly.type
_entity_poly.pdbx_seq_one_letter_code
_entity_poly.pdbx_strand_id
1 'polypeptide(L)'
;MASAAHEEAEATKPGMAQNRKLHKAFKHLKSHASAIANFTLQWQDLEDYIHSLQHQIESRLAQLKSQTVAEPAPQEQKASAPEAQSGGIPDGSVRENARSSPVRGSSGSIPSKDGKSLLLHLTEHMKGRKINRDDLHNALIGAENCGEVVLEAMRQYFQLRESRNGEVPFDATVARKSCMVLLHEFMRGETEIGEKVKQDARRFAVQWKEKLETLEANVFLKYLHAYRLVGDFKEEEIFNIFEGLLRRNNAPEIFRSLGIEHKAPDFVAKLLAQNKKIEAVTFIYAFDLVNQFSPTSLVKEHLNWAKKEAAVARRSGQTAEAWNSVKWPHPTVKFSVKTNRQKENHLNLQSYIF
;
A
#
# COMPACT_ATOMS: atom_id res chain seq x y z
N MET A 1 -70.82 9.96 -42.55
CA MET A 1 -69.60 9.13 -42.49
C MET A 1 -68.42 10.11 -42.38
N ALA A 2 -68.11 10.64 -41.20
CA ALA A 2 -67.41 10.00 -40.07
C ALA A 2 -65.87 10.00 -40.25
N SER A 3 -65.21 10.56 -39.24
CA SER A 3 -63.77 10.56 -38.91
C SER A 3 -62.85 11.40 -39.81
N ALA A 4 -62.48 12.63 -39.44
CA ALA A 4 -61.59 12.96 -38.31
C ALA A 4 -60.24 12.22 -38.39
N ALA A 5 -59.28 12.84 -39.09
CA ALA A 5 -57.87 12.69 -38.79
C ALA A 5 -57.34 14.10 -38.50
N HIS A 6 -57.62 14.52 -37.26
CA HIS A 6 -56.88 15.54 -36.55
C HIS A 6 -55.38 15.24 -36.69
N GLU A 7 -54.68 16.03 -37.49
CA GLU A 7 -53.23 16.20 -37.41
C GLU A 7 -52.94 17.17 -36.25
N GLU A 8 -53.43 16.82 -35.06
CA GLU A 8 -53.10 17.48 -33.81
C GLU A 8 -51.98 16.68 -33.13
N ALA A 9 -50.82 17.33 -33.09
CA ALA A 9 -49.97 17.37 -31.90
C ALA A 9 -49.70 16.02 -31.21
N GLU A 10 -48.85 15.17 -31.80
CA GLU A 10 -48.16 14.16 -30.99
C GLU A 10 -47.00 14.81 -30.23
N ALA A 11 -47.39 15.43 -29.10
CA ALA A 11 -46.52 15.95 -28.08
C ALA A 11 -45.48 14.88 -27.67
N THR A 12 -44.21 15.19 -27.92
CA THR A 12 -43.05 14.40 -27.50
C THR A 12 -43.02 14.35 -25.98
N LYS A 13 -43.56 13.26 -25.40
CA LYS A 13 -43.70 13.09 -23.95
C LYS A 13 -42.34 13.28 -23.24
N PRO A 14 -42.18 14.28 -22.36
CA PRO A 14 -40.91 14.59 -21.68
C PRO A 14 -40.40 13.42 -20.81
N GLY A 15 -41.27 12.51 -20.39
CA GLY A 15 -40.92 11.32 -19.61
C GLY A 15 -40.01 10.31 -20.34
N MET A 16 -40.13 10.16 -21.66
CA MET A 16 -39.28 9.22 -22.41
C MET A 16 -37.85 9.74 -22.61
N ALA A 17 -37.69 11.06 -22.72
CA ALA A 17 -36.38 11.71 -22.77
C ALA A 17 -35.68 11.67 -21.40
N GLN A 18 -36.44 11.88 -20.32
CA GLN A 18 -35.94 11.80 -18.94
C GLN A 18 -35.41 10.40 -18.61
N ASN A 19 -36.15 9.35 -19.00
CA ASN A 19 -35.79 7.96 -18.71
C ASN A 19 -34.54 7.52 -19.51
N ARG A 20 -34.40 7.96 -20.77
CA ARG A 20 -33.17 7.74 -21.56
C ARG A 20 -31.94 8.45 -20.96
N LYS A 21 -32.12 9.68 -20.46
CA LYS A 21 -31.06 10.41 -19.77
C LYS A 21 -30.66 9.70 -18.47
N LEU A 22 -31.62 9.22 -17.70
CA LEU A 22 -31.39 8.48 -16.45
C LEU A 22 -30.64 7.16 -16.71
N HIS A 23 -31.03 6.42 -17.75
CA HIS A 23 -30.37 5.17 -18.11
C HIS A 23 -28.93 5.37 -18.62
N LYS A 24 -28.67 6.47 -19.36
CA LYS A 24 -27.30 6.89 -19.72
C LYS A 24 -26.48 7.26 -18.48
N ALA A 25 -27.04 8.03 -17.56
CA ALA A 25 -26.37 8.40 -16.31
C ALA A 25 -26.02 7.17 -15.46
N PHE A 26 -26.93 6.19 -15.37
CA PHE A 26 -26.68 4.93 -14.67
C PHE A 26 -25.57 4.09 -15.34
N LYS A 27 -25.55 3.99 -16.67
CA LYS A 27 -24.45 3.31 -17.38
C LYS A 27 -23.11 4.00 -17.17
N HIS A 28 -23.08 5.33 -17.21
CA HIS A 28 -21.88 6.09 -16.85
C HIS A 28 -21.45 5.81 -15.41
N LEU A 29 -22.37 5.88 -14.44
CA LEU A 29 -22.05 5.59 -13.04
C LEU A 29 -21.51 4.17 -12.85
N LYS A 30 -22.13 3.18 -13.50
CA LYS A 30 -21.68 1.77 -13.48
C LYS A 30 -20.28 1.61 -14.09
N SER A 31 -19.97 2.33 -15.18
CA SER A 31 -18.63 2.30 -15.80
C SER A 31 -17.55 2.89 -14.88
N HIS A 32 -17.93 3.86 -14.05
CA HIS A 32 -17.05 4.55 -13.11
C HIS A 32 -17.03 3.90 -11.72
N ALA A 33 -17.89 2.92 -11.44
CA ALA A 33 -18.02 2.32 -10.12
C ALA A 33 -16.72 1.69 -9.61
N SER A 34 -15.90 1.10 -10.49
CA SER A 34 -14.60 0.55 -10.14
C SER A 34 -13.54 1.62 -9.86
N ALA A 35 -13.59 2.76 -10.56
CA ALA A 35 -12.73 3.91 -10.30
C ALA A 35 -13.11 4.60 -8.98
N ILE A 36 -14.41 4.71 -8.70
CA ILE A 36 -14.93 5.22 -7.42
C ILE A 36 -14.55 4.26 -6.28
N ALA A 37 -14.75 2.95 -6.45
CA ALA A 37 -14.34 1.96 -5.46
C ALA A 37 -12.82 1.98 -5.21
N ASN A 38 -11.99 2.10 -6.26
CA ASN A 38 -10.55 2.27 -6.11
C ASN A 38 -10.19 3.57 -5.39
N PHE A 39 -10.89 4.66 -5.67
CA PHE A 39 -10.66 5.94 -5.00
C PHE A 39 -11.07 5.88 -3.53
N THR A 40 -12.21 5.25 -3.20
CA THR A 40 -12.64 5.01 -1.82
C THR A 40 -11.62 4.15 -1.07
N LEU A 41 -11.04 3.14 -1.73
CA LEU A 41 -9.97 2.32 -1.13
C LEU A 41 -8.69 3.12 -0.88
N GLN A 42 -8.26 3.95 -1.84
CA GLN A 42 -7.11 4.84 -1.67
C GLN A 42 -7.34 5.87 -0.56
N TRP A 43 -8.56 6.39 -0.45
CA TRP A 43 -8.94 7.32 0.60
C TRP A 43 -8.92 6.64 1.98
N GLN A 44 -9.42 5.41 2.09
CA GLN A 44 -9.35 4.66 3.34
C GLN A 44 -7.90 4.39 3.77
N ASP A 45 -7.04 4.00 2.82
CA ASP A 45 -5.60 3.80 3.10
C ASP A 45 -4.93 5.10 3.58
N LEU A 46 -5.38 6.26 3.11
CA LEU A 46 -4.90 7.58 3.54
C LEU A 46 -5.43 7.96 4.93
N GLU A 47 -6.71 7.73 5.21
CA GLU A 47 -7.31 7.95 6.53
C GLU A 47 -6.62 7.09 7.60
N ASP A 48 -6.38 5.81 7.30
CA ASP A 48 -5.68 4.89 8.20
C ASP A 48 -4.25 5.38 8.48
N TYR A 49 -3.56 5.91 7.47
CA TYR A 49 -2.22 6.48 7.63
C TYR A 49 -2.23 7.75 8.50
N ILE A 50 -3.19 8.65 8.28
CA ILE A 50 -3.35 9.87 9.09
C ILE A 50 -3.65 9.51 10.54
N HIS A 51 -4.53 8.54 10.78
CA HIS A 51 -4.81 8.05 12.15
C HIS A 51 -3.60 7.37 12.79
N SER A 52 -2.79 6.66 12.00
CA SER A 52 -1.51 6.10 12.47
C SER A 52 -0.54 7.20 12.89
N LEU A 53 -0.41 8.26 12.09
CA LEU A 53 0.45 9.41 12.41
C LEU A 53 -0.04 10.15 13.65
N GLN A 54 -1.34 10.42 13.76
CA GLN A 54 -1.93 11.05 14.94
C GLN A 54 -1.61 10.26 16.22
N HIS A 55 -1.80 8.94 16.19
CA HIS A 55 -1.51 8.08 17.33
C HIS A 55 0.00 8.03 17.66
N GLN A 56 0.89 8.08 16.66
CA GLN A 56 2.33 8.17 16.89
C GLN A 56 2.71 9.49 17.59
N ILE A 57 2.12 10.61 17.18
CA ILE A 57 2.34 11.92 17.80
C ILE A 57 1.84 11.91 19.25
N GLU A 58 0.63 11.40 19.49
CA GLU A 58 0.04 11.32 20.84
C GLU A 58 0.86 10.43 21.78
N SER A 59 1.30 9.27 21.29
CA SER A 59 2.17 8.37 22.05
C SER A 59 3.50 9.02 22.42
N ARG A 60 4.15 9.71 21.47
CA ARG A 60 5.40 10.46 21.72
C ARG A 60 5.19 11.61 22.71
N LEU A 61 4.08 12.33 22.63
CA LEU A 61 3.74 13.39 23.58
C LEU A 61 3.50 12.84 24.99
N ALA A 62 2.88 11.67 25.12
CA ALA A 62 2.68 11.01 26.41
C ALA A 62 4.01 10.53 27.01
N GLN A 63 4.92 10.00 26.17
CA GLN A 63 6.27 9.59 26.57
C GLN A 63 7.14 10.77 27.02
N LEU A 64 7.04 11.91 26.34
CA LEU A 64 7.78 13.12 26.73
C LEU A 64 7.25 13.70 28.05
N LYS A 65 5.94 13.68 28.26
CA LYS A 65 5.32 14.11 29.54
C LYS A 65 5.71 13.21 30.71
N SER A 66 5.86 11.91 30.50
CA SER A 66 6.32 10.99 31.54
C SER A 66 7.82 11.05 31.81
N GLN A 67 8.61 11.61 30.89
CA GLN A 67 10.04 11.89 31.10
C GLN A 67 10.30 13.24 31.80
N THR A 68 9.38 14.20 31.74
CA THR A 68 9.52 15.51 32.40
C THR A 68 9.14 15.55 33.90
N VAL A 69 8.80 14.42 34.54
CA VAL A 69 8.40 14.40 35.97
C VAL A 69 9.50 13.86 36.90
N ALA A 70 10.69 13.53 36.40
CA ALA A 70 11.80 13.04 37.22
C ALA A 70 12.90 14.11 37.38
N GLU A 71 12.66 15.11 38.23
CA GLU A 71 13.71 15.98 38.79
C GLU A 71 13.72 15.80 40.32
N PRO A 72 14.86 15.44 40.96
CA PRO A 72 14.90 15.18 42.41
C PRO A 72 15.38 16.39 43.21
N ALA A 73 14.74 16.63 44.36
CA ALA A 73 15.18 17.55 45.42
C ALA A 73 15.06 16.86 46.81
N PRO A 74 15.86 17.24 47.82
CA PRO A 74 16.58 16.29 48.68
C PRO A 74 16.01 16.01 50.08
N GLN A 75 16.34 14.79 50.54
CA GLN A 75 16.66 14.31 51.90
C GLN A 75 15.90 14.84 53.14
N GLU A 76 15.43 13.90 53.97
CA GLU A 76 15.62 13.99 55.42
C GLU A 76 15.92 12.62 56.05
N GLN A 77 16.96 12.59 56.88
CA GLN A 77 17.55 11.45 57.55
C GLN A 77 16.81 11.13 58.86
N LYS A 78 16.77 9.85 59.25
CA LYS A 78 16.91 9.51 60.67
C LYS A 78 17.56 8.14 60.87
N ALA A 79 18.64 8.19 61.64
CA ALA A 79 19.53 7.09 61.99
C ALA A 79 18.90 6.06 62.94
N SER A 80 19.35 4.81 62.87
CA SER A 80 19.93 4.05 64.00
C SER A 80 20.38 2.65 63.54
N ALA A 81 21.53 2.21 64.03
CA ALA A 81 22.15 0.89 63.93
C ALA A 81 22.61 0.50 65.36
N PRO A 82 23.26 -0.66 65.61
CA PRO A 82 23.23 -2.01 65.03
C PRO A 82 23.05 -3.12 66.11
N GLU A 83 23.10 -4.40 65.74
CA GLU A 83 23.61 -5.60 66.50
C GLU A 83 22.77 -6.86 66.16
N ALA A 84 23.23 -8.11 66.23
CA ALA A 84 24.49 -8.79 65.95
C ALA A 84 24.16 -10.32 65.87
N GLN A 85 24.73 -11.00 64.88
CA GLN A 85 25.17 -12.41 64.81
C GLN A 85 24.26 -13.65 65.06
N SER A 86 24.64 -14.69 64.29
CA SER A 86 24.46 -16.14 64.50
C SER A 86 23.08 -16.69 64.13
N GLY A 87 22.90 -17.80 63.39
CA GLY A 87 23.75 -18.89 62.94
C GLY A 87 22.82 -20.10 62.74
N GLY A 88 23.05 -20.95 61.72
CA GLY A 88 22.42 -22.28 61.61
C GLY A 88 21.48 -22.52 60.41
N ILE A 89 21.94 -23.37 59.50
CA ILE A 89 21.17 -24.31 58.64
C ILE A 89 21.29 -25.70 59.35
N PRO A 90 20.41 -26.73 59.23
CA PRO A 90 19.43 -27.07 58.17
C PRO A 90 18.05 -27.55 58.68
N ASP A 91 17.09 -27.77 57.78
CA ASP A 91 16.58 -29.11 57.38
C ASP A 91 15.17 -29.01 56.73
N GLY A 92 14.83 -30.02 55.92
CA GLY A 92 13.84 -29.98 54.86
C GLY A 92 12.37 -29.88 55.28
N SER A 93 11.53 -29.45 54.32
CA SER A 93 10.31 -30.19 53.94
C SER A 93 9.56 -29.48 52.82
N VAL A 94 9.19 -30.28 51.83
CA VAL A 94 8.25 -30.07 50.73
C VAL A 94 6.92 -29.45 51.19
N ARG A 95 6.39 -28.45 50.46
CA ARG A 95 5.00 -28.48 49.92
C ARG A 95 4.67 -27.32 48.97
N GLU A 96 4.23 -27.68 47.77
CA GLU A 96 3.34 -26.89 46.94
C GLU A 96 2.08 -26.49 47.73
N ASN A 97 1.64 -25.24 47.60
CA ASN A 97 0.30 -25.01 47.07
C ASN A 97 0.06 -23.59 46.57
N ALA A 98 -0.66 -23.54 45.46
CA ALA A 98 -1.09 -22.37 44.73
C ALA A 98 -1.98 -21.43 45.57
N ARG A 99 -1.79 -20.12 45.36
CA ARG A 99 -2.89 -19.14 45.45
C ARG A 99 -2.88 -18.24 44.23
N SER A 100 -3.77 -18.59 43.32
CA SER A 100 -4.15 -17.89 42.11
C SER A 100 -4.80 -16.54 42.42
N SER A 101 -4.37 -15.49 41.71
CA SER A 101 -5.22 -14.59 40.89
C SER A 101 -4.52 -13.25 40.61
N PRO A 102 -4.87 -12.49 39.55
CA PRO A 102 -5.80 -12.81 38.48
C PRO A 102 -5.11 -12.90 37.10
N VAL A 103 -5.72 -13.71 36.24
CA VAL A 103 -5.44 -13.80 34.81
C VAL A 103 -5.56 -12.40 34.19
N ARG A 104 -4.40 -11.81 33.86
CA ARG A 104 -4.31 -10.71 32.90
C ARG A 104 -4.39 -11.36 31.52
N GLY A 105 -5.44 -11.00 30.78
CA GLY A 105 -5.89 -11.71 29.57
C GLY A 105 -4.75 -12.10 28.62
N SER A 106 -4.80 -13.34 28.13
CA SER A 106 -3.91 -13.83 27.07
C SER A 106 -3.90 -12.84 25.91
N SER A 107 -2.81 -12.07 25.82
CA SER A 107 -2.35 -11.59 24.52
C SER A 107 -2.00 -12.85 23.75
N GLY A 108 -2.84 -13.22 22.77
CA GLY A 108 -2.63 -14.42 21.97
C GLY A 108 -1.24 -14.36 21.35
N SER A 109 -0.35 -15.27 21.73
CA SER A 109 1.00 -15.35 21.18
C SER A 109 0.91 -15.49 19.67
N ILE A 110 1.71 -14.71 18.93
CA ILE A 110 1.78 -14.81 17.47
C ILE A 110 2.29 -16.21 17.11
N PRO A 111 1.55 -17.01 16.32
CA PRO A 111 2.00 -18.35 15.96
C PRO A 111 3.15 -18.23 14.96
N SER A 112 4.37 -18.54 15.39
CA SER A 112 5.59 -18.44 14.56
C SER A 112 6.14 -19.77 14.06
N LYS A 113 5.44 -20.89 14.35
CA LYS A 113 5.88 -22.25 13.98
C LYS A 113 5.27 -22.79 12.68
N ASP A 114 4.16 -22.22 12.22
CA ASP A 114 3.40 -22.68 11.05
C ASP A 114 2.95 -21.48 10.21
N GLY A 115 3.27 -21.51 8.91
CA GLY A 115 2.95 -20.40 8.01
C GLY A 115 1.45 -20.19 7.82
N LYS A 116 0.66 -21.27 7.89
CA LYS A 116 -0.80 -21.20 7.72
C LYS A 116 -1.47 -20.51 8.89
N SER A 117 -1.12 -20.92 10.11
CA SER A 117 -1.59 -20.32 11.35
C SER A 117 -1.16 -18.86 11.46
N LEU A 118 0.06 -18.53 11.02
CA LEU A 118 0.55 -17.15 10.96
C LEU A 118 -0.30 -16.29 10.03
N LEU A 119 -0.53 -16.75 8.79
CA LEU A 119 -1.37 -16.03 7.84
C LEU A 119 -2.79 -15.85 8.37
N LEU A 120 -3.40 -16.90 8.91
CA LEU A 120 -4.74 -16.85 9.48
C LEU A 120 -4.83 -15.83 10.60
N HIS A 121 -3.91 -15.89 11.57
CA HIS A 121 -3.82 -14.93 12.67
C HIS A 121 -3.72 -13.49 12.18
N LEU A 122 -2.85 -13.22 11.20
CA LEU A 122 -2.71 -11.88 10.62
C LEU A 122 -4.02 -11.42 9.95
N THR A 123 -4.66 -12.29 9.18
CA THR A 123 -5.92 -11.95 8.50
C THR A 123 -7.08 -11.71 9.46
N GLU A 124 -7.17 -12.46 10.56
CA GLU A 124 -8.19 -12.27 11.59
C GLU A 124 -7.97 -10.96 12.35
N HIS A 125 -6.73 -10.64 12.70
CA HIS A 125 -6.41 -9.41 13.40
C HIS A 125 -6.66 -8.19 12.51
N MET A 126 -6.32 -8.22 11.23
CA MET A 126 -6.59 -7.12 10.29
C MET A 126 -8.08 -6.80 10.09
N LYS A 127 -9.01 -7.67 10.52
CA LYS A 127 -10.47 -7.42 10.48
C LYS A 127 -11.00 -6.61 11.67
N GLY A 128 -10.20 -6.34 12.71
CA GLY A 128 -10.68 -5.61 13.89
C GLY A 128 -9.69 -5.22 14.98
N ARG A 129 -8.40 -5.58 14.88
CA ARG A 129 -7.33 -5.26 15.84
C ARG A 129 -6.03 -4.87 15.12
N LYS A 130 -5.37 -3.79 15.52
CA LYS A 130 -4.04 -3.47 14.97
C LYS A 130 -3.05 -4.56 15.39
N ILE A 131 -2.41 -5.21 14.42
CA ILE A 131 -1.26 -6.08 14.67
C ILE A 131 -0.11 -5.19 15.17
N ASN A 132 0.47 -5.53 16.31
CA ASN A 132 1.70 -4.90 16.74
C ASN A 132 2.85 -5.41 15.87
N ARG A 133 3.42 -4.51 15.06
CA ARG A 133 4.50 -4.84 14.12
C ARG A 133 5.77 -5.29 14.84
N ASP A 134 6.05 -4.74 16.02
CA ASP A 134 7.22 -5.13 16.79
C ASP A 134 7.06 -6.54 17.37
N ASP A 135 5.86 -6.90 17.85
CA ASP A 135 5.59 -8.25 18.32
C ASP A 135 5.70 -9.26 17.16
N LEU A 136 5.17 -8.92 15.98
CA LEU A 136 5.28 -9.76 14.78
C LEU A 136 6.74 -9.95 14.38
N HIS A 137 7.50 -8.87 14.34
CA HIS A 137 8.92 -8.91 14.00
C HIS A 137 9.72 -9.75 15.00
N ASN A 138 9.50 -9.57 16.31
CA ASN A 138 10.14 -10.37 17.35
C ASN A 138 9.77 -11.86 17.24
N ALA A 139 8.52 -12.17 16.93
CA ALA A 139 8.08 -13.54 16.70
C ALA A 139 8.74 -14.18 15.46
N LEU A 140 8.98 -13.40 14.41
CA LEU A 140 9.67 -13.84 13.20
C LEU A 140 11.16 -14.10 13.45
N ILE A 141 11.86 -13.19 14.16
CA ILE A 141 13.28 -13.38 14.49
C ILE A 141 13.47 -14.55 15.45
N GLY A 142 12.56 -14.73 16.41
CA GLY A 142 12.60 -15.86 17.34
C GLY A 142 12.26 -17.22 16.72
N ALA A 143 11.83 -17.26 15.45
CA ALA A 143 11.52 -18.51 14.75
C ALA A 143 12.78 -19.10 14.10
N GLU A 144 13.12 -20.34 14.48
CA GLU A 144 14.28 -21.07 13.96
C GLU A 144 14.27 -21.19 12.43
N ASN A 145 13.09 -21.40 11.83
CA ASN A 145 12.90 -21.56 10.38
C ASN A 145 12.05 -20.44 9.77
N CYS A 146 12.31 -19.19 10.16
CA CYS A 146 11.53 -18.02 9.73
C CYS A 146 11.28 -17.96 8.20
N GLY A 147 12.32 -18.20 7.39
CA GLY A 147 12.19 -18.21 5.94
C GLY A 147 11.25 -19.29 5.41
N GLU A 148 11.20 -20.47 6.03
CA GLU A 148 10.28 -21.54 5.63
C GLU A 148 8.84 -21.20 6.03
N VAL A 149 8.65 -20.68 7.25
CA VAL A 149 7.34 -20.28 7.77
C VAL A 149 6.72 -19.17 6.91
N VAL A 150 7.49 -18.15 6.55
CA VAL A 150 7.02 -17.09 5.65
C VAL A 150 6.71 -17.67 4.27
N LEU A 151 7.54 -18.57 3.73
CA LEU A 151 7.30 -19.18 2.42
C LEU A 151 6.00 -20.00 2.42
N GLU A 152 5.75 -20.76 3.48
CA GLU A 152 4.52 -21.52 3.65
C GLU A 152 3.30 -20.59 3.73
N ALA A 153 3.38 -19.48 4.46
CA ALA A 153 2.32 -18.47 4.51
C ALA A 153 2.02 -17.91 3.11
N MET A 154 3.05 -17.60 2.32
CA MET A 154 2.88 -17.12 0.95
C MET A 154 2.24 -18.16 0.02
N ARG A 155 2.60 -19.44 0.16
CA ARG A 155 1.96 -20.54 -0.58
C ARG A 155 0.50 -20.70 -0.20
N GLN A 156 0.18 -20.60 1.09
CA GLN A 156 -1.19 -20.67 1.58
C GLN A 156 -2.05 -19.53 1.03
N TYR A 157 -1.51 -18.30 0.99
CA TYR A 157 -2.18 -17.17 0.36
C TYR A 157 -2.52 -17.45 -1.12
N PHE A 158 -1.53 -17.95 -1.88
CA PHE A 158 -1.71 -18.29 -3.29
C PHE A 158 -2.79 -19.37 -3.49
N GLN A 159 -2.77 -20.44 -2.68
CA GLN A 159 -3.76 -21.51 -2.74
C GLN A 159 -5.18 -21.03 -2.38
N LEU A 160 -5.34 -20.25 -1.31
CA LEU A 160 -6.66 -19.71 -0.91
C LEU A 160 -7.26 -18.80 -1.98
N ARG A 161 -6.39 -18.07 -2.67
CA ARG A 161 -6.77 -17.23 -3.81
C ARG A 161 -7.23 -18.05 -5.01
N GLU A 162 -6.63 -19.21 -5.27
CA GLU A 162 -7.05 -20.13 -6.34
C GLU A 162 -8.34 -20.88 -6.00
N SER A 163 -8.49 -21.31 -4.74
CA SER A 163 -9.60 -22.10 -4.24
C SER A 163 -10.87 -21.27 -3.98
N ARG A 164 -11.26 -20.37 -4.89
CA ARG A 164 -12.53 -19.60 -4.83
C ARG A 164 -13.77 -20.52 -4.93
N ASN A 165 -13.94 -21.42 -3.98
CA ASN A 165 -15.15 -22.17 -3.70
C ASN A 165 -15.69 -21.57 -2.38
N GLY A 166 -16.82 -20.88 -2.50
CA GLY A 166 -17.26 -19.83 -1.57
C GLY A 166 -17.86 -20.31 -0.26
N GLU A 167 -17.19 -21.18 0.48
CA GLU A 167 -17.67 -21.66 1.80
C GLU A 167 -17.21 -20.76 2.96
N VAL A 168 -16.12 -20.01 2.80
CA VAL A 168 -15.64 -19.03 3.80
C VAL A 168 -15.38 -17.69 3.11
N PRO A 169 -15.75 -16.53 3.69
CA PRO A 169 -15.37 -15.23 3.15
C PRO A 169 -13.85 -15.02 3.26
N PHE A 170 -13.12 -15.55 2.28
CA PHE A 170 -11.72 -15.19 2.05
C PHE A 170 -11.70 -13.75 1.54
N ASP A 171 -11.44 -12.82 2.45
CA ASP A 171 -11.25 -11.43 2.09
C ASP A 171 -9.86 -11.29 1.45
N ALA A 172 -9.82 -11.40 0.12
CA ALA A 172 -8.61 -11.29 -0.66
C ALA A 172 -7.88 -9.94 -0.44
N THR A 173 -8.59 -8.89 -0.04
CA THR A 173 -7.97 -7.59 0.27
C THR A 173 -7.25 -7.64 1.60
N VAL A 174 -7.90 -8.14 2.64
CA VAL A 174 -7.29 -8.32 3.97
C VAL A 174 -6.11 -9.30 3.90
N ALA A 175 -6.25 -10.41 3.18
CA ALA A 175 -5.18 -11.39 2.99
C ALA A 175 -3.96 -10.78 2.28
N ARG A 176 -4.19 -9.99 1.23
CA ARG A 176 -3.13 -9.27 0.53
C ARG A 176 -2.41 -8.26 1.45
N LYS A 177 -3.17 -7.46 2.22
CA LYS A 177 -2.60 -6.52 3.20
C LYS A 177 -1.77 -7.25 4.26
N SER A 178 -2.25 -8.39 4.75
CA SER A 178 -1.55 -9.24 5.72
C SER A 178 -0.22 -9.77 5.17
N CYS A 179 -0.21 -10.25 3.92
CA CYS A 179 1.03 -10.69 3.25
C CYS A 179 2.04 -9.55 3.07
N MET A 180 1.58 -8.34 2.74
CA MET A 180 2.48 -7.17 2.65
C MET A 180 3.15 -6.85 3.98
N VAL A 181 2.40 -6.88 5.09
CA VAL A 181 2.94 -6.65 6.44
C VAL A 181 3.92 -7.75 6.83
N LEU A 182 3.55 -9.01 6.57
CA LEU A 182 4.43 -10.16 6.84
C LEU A 182 5.77 -10.05 6.11
N LEU A 183 5.75 -9.78 4.81
CA LEU A 183 6.97 -9.62 4.01
C LEU A 183 7.79 -8.41 4.49
N HIS A 184 7.14 -7.31 4.85
CA HIS A 184 7.82 -6.13 5.37
C HIS A 184 8.58 -6.42 6.68
N GLU A 185 7.93 -7.04 7.66
CA GLU A 185 8.58 -7.36 8.93
C GLU A 185 9.63 -8.48 8.80
N PHE A 186 9.45 -9.39 7.84
CA PHE A 186 10.46 -10.40 7.50
C PHE A 186 11.75 -9.76 6.96
N MET A 187 11.62 -8.78 6.07
CA MET A 187 12.79 -8.07 5.51
C MET A 187 13.52 -7.20 6.54
N ARG A 188 12.82 -6.72 7.57
CA ARG A 188 13.41 -5.93 8.67
C ARG A 188 14.43 -6.71 9.48
N GLY A 189 14.35 -8.05 9.52
CA GLY A 189 15.19 -8.90 10.36
C GLY A 189 16.56 -9.25 9.77
N GLU A 190 16.83 -8.85 8.52
CA GLU A 190 18.03 -9.26 7.75
C GLU A 190 18.32 -10.78 7.83
N THR A 191 17.28 -11.59 8.02
CA THR A 191 17.43 -13.02 8.30
C THR A 191 18.15 -13.73 7.17
N GLU A 192 19.15 -14.54 7.50
CA GLU A 192 19.83 -15.36 6.52
C GLU A 192 18.89 -16.47 6.01
N ILE A 193 18.65 -16.48 4.70
CA ILE A 193 17.76 -17.46 4.07
C ILE A 193 18.62 -18.61 3.59
N GLY A 194 18.44 -19.79 4.17
CA GLY A 194 19.13 -21.01 3.74
C GLY A 194 18.90 -21.31 2.26
N GLU A 195 19.92 -21.82 1.58
CA GLU A 195 19.92 -22.01 0.12
C GLU A 195 18.77 -22.91 -0.35
N LYS A 196 18.43 -23.96 0.39
CA LYS A 196 17.28 -24.82 0.10
C LYS A 196 15.97 -24.04 0.07
N VAL A 197 15.74 -23.20 1.08
CA VAL A 197 14.54 -22.36 1.20
C VAL A 197 14.49 -21.35 0.05
N LYS A 198 15.64 -20.76 -0.31
CA LYS A 198 15.76 -19.84 -1.44
C LYS A 198 15.42 -20.52 -2.78
N GLN A 199 15.87 -21.76 -2.99
CA GLN A 199 15.52 -22.54 -4.19
C GLN A 199 14.03 -22.88 -4.25
N ASP A 200 13.43 -23.26 -3.12
CA ASP A 200 11.99 -23.53 -3.06
C ASP A 200 11.16 -22.26 -3.28
N ALA A 201 11.64 -21.13 -2.77
CA ALA A 201 11.07 -19.82 -3.02
C ALA A 201 11.14 -19.43 -4.50
N ARG A 202 12.29 -19.66 -5.15
CA ARG A 202 12.45 -19.45 -6.59
C ARG A 202 11.47 -20.28 -7.42
N ARG A 203 11.34 -21.57 -7.12
CA ARG A 203 10.38 -22.46 -7.81
C ARG A 203 8.95 -21.94 -7.68
N PHE A 204 8.58 -21.51 -6.48
CA PHE A 204 7.27 -20.90 -6.24
C PHE A 204 7.08 -19.58 -6.97
N ALA A 205 8.11 -18.72 -7.01
CA ALA A 205 8.07 -17.44 -7.72
C ALA A 205 7.73 -17.63 -9.21
N VAL A 206 8.34 -18.62 -9.86
CA VAL A 206 8.08 -18.97 -11.27
C VAL A 206 6.62 -19.39 -11.44
N GLN A 207 6.13 -20.29 -10.59
CA GLN A 207 4.73 -20.75 -10.62
C GLN A 207 3.73 -19.60 -10.40
N TRP A 208 3.99 -18.73 -9.43
CA TRP A 208 3.09 -17.62 -9.11
C TRP A 208 3.06 -16.61 -10.26
N LYS A 209 4.20 -16.30 -10.87
CA LYS A 209 4.29 -15.35 -11.99
C LYS A 209 3.35 -15.71 -13.15
N GLU A 210 3.21 -16.99 -13.49
CA GLU A 210 2.35 -17.46 -14.59
C GLU A 210 0.87 -17.11 -14.37
N LYS A 211 0.44 -16.97 -13.11
CA LYS A 211 -0.96 -16.70 -12.74
C LYS A 211 -1.14 -15.35 -12.07
N LEU A 212 -0.16 -14.45 -12.19
CA LEU A 212 -0.12 -13.21 -11.44
C LEU A 212 -1.23 -12.24 -11.87
N GLU A 213 -2.05 -11.80 -10.90
CA GLU A 213 -3.03 -10.74 -11.11
C GLU A 213 -2.44 -9.34 -10.86
N THR A 214 -2.95 -8.33 -11.56
CA THR A 214 -2.48 -6.92 -11.42
C THR A 214 -2.53 -6.40 -9.98
N LEU A 215 -3.52 -6.84 -9.19
CA LEU A 215 -3.64 -6.43 -7.78
C LEU A 215 -2.56 -7.03 -6.88
N GLU A 216 -1.95 -8.15 -7.28
CA GLU A 216 -0.96 -8.91 -6.52
C GLU A 216 0.48 -8.51 -6.84
N ALA A 217 0.69 -7.74 -7.92
CA ALA A 217 2.02 -7.34 -8.39
C ALA A 217 2.92 -6.76 -7.27
N ASN A 218 2.37 -5.97 -6.35
CA ASN A 218 3.15 -5.39 -5.24
C ASN A 218 3.59 -6.47 -4.23
N VAL A 219 2.69 -7.40 -3.89
CA VAL A 219 3.02 -8.50 -2.97
C VAL A 219 4.07 -9.41 -3.60
N PHE A 220 3.90 -9.74 -4.89
CA PHE A 220 4.85 -10.55 -5.63
C PHE A 220 6.23 -9.91 -5.72
N LEU A 221 6.32 -8.61 -6.05
CA LEU A 221 7.60 -7.91 -6.12
C LEU A 221 8.27 -7.81 -4.74
N LYS A 222 7.51 -7.55 -3.66
CA LYS A 222 8.03 -7.61 -2.29
C LYS A 222 8.51 -9.00 -1.92
N TYR A 223 7.84 -10.05 -2.38
CA TYR A 223 8.27 -11.42 -2.19
C TYR A 223 9.60 -11.70 -2.91
N LEU A 224 9.76 -11.25 -4.16
CA LEU A 224 11.03 -11.38 -4.87
C LEU A 224 12.17 -10.66 -4.13
N HIS A 225 11.92 -9.45 -3.63
CA HIS A 225 12.91 -8.71 -2.87
C HIS A 225 13.26 -9.42 -1.55
N ALA A 226 12.25 -9.85 -0.79
CA ALA A 226 12.41 -10.55 0.48
C ALA A 226 13.29 -11.80 0.38
N TYR A 227 13.13 -12.60 -0.68
CA TYR A 227 13.91 -13.82 -0.89
C TYR A 227 15.20 -13.60 -1.71
N ARG A 228 15.56 -12.34 -1.99
CA ARG A 228 16.73 -11.98 -2.80
C ARG A 228 16.71 -12.64 -4.19
N LEU A 229 15.53 -12.63 -4.81
CA LEU A 229 15.25 -13.27 -6.11
C LEU A 229 15.13 -12.27 -7.25
N VAL A 230 15.18 -10.95 -7.02
CA VAL A 230 14.97 -9.95 -8.08
C VAL A 230 15.95 -10.14 -9.26
N GLY A 231 17.22 -10.44 -8.98
CA GLY A 231 18.24 -10.71 -10.00
C GLY A 231 18.08 -12.03 -10.76
N ASP A 232 17.17 -12.90 -10.32
CA ASP A 232 16.89 -14.18 -10.97
C ASP A 232 15.90 -14.06 -12.12
N PHE A 233 15.26 -12.91 -12.25
CA PHE A 233 14.26 -12.62 -13.27
C PHE A 233 14.83 -11.64 -14.30
N LYS A 234 14.35 -11.77 -15.55
CA LYS A 234 14.70 -10.82 -16.60
C LYS A 234 14.16 -9.44 -16.24
N GLU A 235 14.92 -8.41 -16.59
CA GLU A 235 14.56 -7.03 -16.27
C GLU A 235 13.24 -6.62 -16.91
N GLU A 236 13.00 -7.03 -18.16
CA GLU A 236 11.75 -6.72 -18.85
C GLU A 236 10.54 -7.33 -18.14
N GLU A 237 10.70 -8.51 -17.54
CA GLU A 237 9.66 -9.18 -16.76
C GLU A 237 9.34 -8.38 -15.48
N ILE A 238 10.37 -7.95 -14.74
CA ILE A 238 10.18 -7.11 -13.55
C ILE A 238 9.48 -5.79 -13.93
N PHE A 239 9.93 -5.13 -14.99
CA PHE A 239 9.31 -3.89 -15.45
C PHE A 239 7.85 -4.09 -15.89
N ASN A 240 7.54 -5.17 -16.60
CA ASN A 240 6.16 -5.49 -17.00
C ASN A 240 5.25 -5.69 -15.78
N ILE A 241 5.72 -6.40 -14.76
CA ILE A 241 4.97 -6.58 -13.51
C ILE A 241 4.78 -5.23 -12.80
N PHE A 242 5.84 -4.42 -12.78
CA PHE A 242 5.84 -3.10 -12.15
C PHE A 242 4.87 -2.12 -12.82
N GLU A 243 4.64 -2.22 -14.13
CA GLU A 243 3.70 -1.34 -14.86
C GLU A 243 2.28 -1.37 -14.26
N GLY A 244 1.86 -2.51 -13.69
CA GLY A 244 0.59 -2.62 -12.96
C GLY A 244 0.50 -1.75 -11.70
N LEU A 245 1.64 -1.30 -11.18
CA LEU A 245 1.76 -0.47 -9.98
C LEU A 245 1.88 1.02 -10.27
N LEU A 246 2.10 1.44 -11.52
CA LEU A 246 2.28 2.86 -11.90
C LEU A 246 1.10 3.76 -11.52
N ARG A 247 -0.08 3.18 -11.29
CA ARG A 247 -1.27 3.92 -10.83
C ARG A 247 -1.26 4.22 -9.33
N ARG A 248 -0.29 3.71 -8.58
CA ARG A 248 -0.16 3.96 -7.14
C ARG A 248 0.71 5.18 -6.92
N ASN A 249 0.28 6.06 -6.01
CA ASN A 249 1.00 7.28 -5.67
C ASN A 249 2.42 7.03 -5.14
N ASN A 250 2.68 5.83 -4.61
CA ASN A 250 3.96 5.42 -4.05
C ASN A 250 4.81 4.52 -4.98
N ALA A 251 4.58 4.57 -6.30
CA ALA A 251 5.31 3.73 -7.24
C ALA A 251 6.84 3.93 -7.15
N PRO A 252 7.40 5.16 -7.13
CA PRO A 252 8.85 5.31 -7.02
C PRO A 252 9.46 4.72 -5.74
N GLU A 253 8.76 4.84 -4.61
CA GLU A 253 9.19 4.27 -3.33
C GLU A 253 9.17 2.75 -3.36
N ILE A 254 8.17 2.14 -4.01
CA ILE A 254 8.15 0.69 -4.23
C ILE A 254 9.35 0.29 -5.09
N PHE A 255 9.62 1.01 -6.20
CA PHE A 255 10.75 0.72 -7.09
C PHE A 255 12.10 0.78 -6.35
N ARG A 256 12.28 1.78 -5.49
CA ARG A 256 13.45 1.90 -4.59
C ARG A 256 13.52 0.72 -3.61
N SER A 257 12.41 0.37 -2.97
CA SER A 257 12.37 -0.76 -2.03
C SER A 257 12.68 -2.13 -2.65
N LEU A 258 12.77 -2.24 -3.98
CA LEU A 258 13.18 -3.47 -4.65
C LEU A 258 14.70 -3.58 -4.84
N GLY A 259 15.46 -2.50 -4.59
CA GLY A 259 16.91 -2.43 -4.78
C GLY A 259 17.33 -2.38 -6.26
N ILE A 260 16.49 -1.84 -7.13
CA ILE A 260 16.73 -1.71 -8.57
C ILE A 260 16.84 -0.24 -9.01
N GLU A 261 17.21 0.67 -8.13
CA GLU A 261 17.26 2.12 -8.41
C GLU A 261 18.15 2.46 -9.60
N HIS A 262 19.27 1.76 -9.74
CA HIS A 262 20.21 1.93 -10.85
C HIS A 262 19.56 1.68 -12.23
N LYS A 263 18.42 0.99 -12.28
CA LYS A 263 17.65 0.70 -13.50
C LYS A 263 16.54 1.72 -13.77
N ALA A 264 16.39 2.75 -12.94
CA ALA A 264 15.40 3.79 -13.15
C ALA A 264 15.52 4.48 -14.53
N PRO A 265 16.72 4.77 -15.07
CA PRO A 265 16.84 5.34 -16.42
C PRO A 265 16.27 4.45 -17.51
N ASP A 266 16.55 3.15 -17.46
CA ASP A 266 16.07 2.17 -18.44
C ASP A 266 14.54 2.02 -18.36
N PHE A 267 14.01 2.03 -17.13
CA PHE A 267 12.57 2.02 -16.91
C PHE A 267 11.90 3.30 -17.44
N VAL A 268 12.49 4.48 -17.21
CA VAL A 268 12.01 5.75 -17.77
C VAL A 268 12.01 5.70 -19.29
N ALA A 269 13.10 5.24 -19.92
CA ALA A 269 13.17 5.09 -21.38
C ALA A 269 12.06 4.19 -21.91
N LYS A 270 11.79 3.06 -21.24
CA LYS A 270 10.66 2.17 -21.56
C LYS A 270 9.31 2.88 -21.47
N LEU A 271 9.05 3.64 -20.40
CA LEU A 271 7.80 4.40 -20.25
C LEU A 271 7.61 5.42 -21.36
N LEU A 272 8.69 6.10 -21.76
CA LEU A 272 8.67 7.06 -22.86
C LEU A 272 8.36 6.40 -24.20
N ALA A 273 8.97 5.24 -24.48
CA ALA A 273 8.67 4.43 -25.66
C ALA A 273 7.18 3.99 -25.71
N GLN A 274 6.55 3.80 -24.54
CA GLN A 274 5.13 3.48 -24.40
C GLN A 274 4.21 4.72 -24.35
N ASN A 275 4.73 5.93 -24.57
CA ASN A 275 4.00 7.20 -24.46
C ASN A 275 3.40 7.49 -23.06
N LYS A 276 3.92 6.85 -22.01
CA LYS A 276 3.53 7.06 -20.60
C LYS A 276 4.32 8.23 -20.00
N LYS A 277 4.20 9.40 -20.62
CA LYS A 277 5.05 10.57 -20.31
C LYS A 277 4.84 11.10 -18.90
N ILE A 278 3.62 11.05 -18.37
CA ILE A 278 3.32 11.55 -17.01
C ILE A 278 3.98 10.65 -15.95
N GLU A 279 3.89 9.34 -16.13
CA GLU A 279 4.53 8.36 -15.26
C GLU A 279 6.05 8.47 -15.33
N ALA A 280 6.61 8.64 -16.54
CA ALA A 280 8.04 8.86 -16.72
C ALA A 280 8.52 10.09 -15.94
N VAL A 281 7.79 11.21 -16.00
CA VAL A 281 8.12 12.44 -15.25
C VAL A 281 8.16 12.19 -13.74
N THR A 282 7.23 11.40 -13.19
CA THR A 282 7.26 11.02 -11.77
C THR A 282 8.56 10.32 -11.39
N PHE A 283 9.00 9.36 -12.20
CA PHE A 283 10.26 8.64 -11.97
C PHE A 283 11.48 9.54 -12.19
N ILE A 284 11.46 10.42 -13.19
CA ILE A 284 12.56 11.34 -13.46
C ILE A 284 12.85 12.21 -12.22
N TYR A 285 11.83 12.76 -11.59
CA TYR A 285 12.02 13.54 -10.36
C TYR A 285 12.42 12.67 -9.17
N ALA A 286 11.77 11.51 -8.99
CA ALA A 286 12.02 10.64 -7.84
C ALA A 286 13.43 10.02 -7.79
N PHE A 287 14.12 9.94 -8.94
CA PHE A 287 15.46 9.37 -9.10
C PHE A 287 16.49 10.39 -9.62
N ASP A 288 16.18 11.69 -9.58
CA ASP A 288 17.07 12.78 -10.00
C ASP A 288 17.65 12.63 -11.43
N LEU A 289 16.81 12.23 -12.38
CA LEU A 289 17.18 11.99 -13.77
C LEU A 289 16.93 13.19 -14.69
N VAL A 290 16.73 14.38 -14.11
CA VAL A 290 16.35 15.62 -14.84
C VAL A 290 17.40 16.00 -15.88
N ASN A 291 18.67 15.70 -15.61
CA ASN A 291 19.79 15.96 -16.53
C ASN A 291 19.78 15.03 -17.76
N GLN A 292 19.15 13.85 -17.65
CA GLN A 292 19.07 12.86 -18.73
C GLN A 292 17.78 13.02 -19.55
N PHE A 293 16.68 13.38 -18.89
CA PHE A 293 15.37 13.51 -19.49
C PHE A 293 14.76 14.87 -19.14
N SER A 294 14.45 15.70 -20.13
CA SER A 294 13.81 17.01 -19.91
C SER A 294 12.33 16.85 -19.49
N PRO A 295 11.97 17.03 -18.20
CA PRO A 295 10.60 16.81 -17.75
C PRO A 295 9.66 17.87 -18.35
N THR A 296 10.15 19.10 -18.49
CA THR A 296 9.38 20.22 -19.05
C THR A 296 9.01 19.97 -20.50
N SER A 297 9.93 19.42 -21.31
CA SER A 297 9.63 19.03 -22.70
C SER A 297 8.56 17.94 -22.75
N LEU A 298 8.71 16.90 -21.93
CA LEU A 298 7.77 15.77 -21.86
C LEU A 298 6.36 16.19 -21.46
N VAL A 299 6.23 17.06 -20.44
CA VAL A 299 4.91 17.58 -20.02
C VAL A 299 4.31 18.46 -21.11
N LYS A 300 5.11 19.32 -21.76
CA LYS A 300 4.61 20.18 -22.86
C LYS A 300 4.11 19.35 -24.04
N GLU A 301 4.84 18.29 -24.41
CA GLU A 301 4.42 17.34 -25.44
C GLU A 301 3.13 16.63 -25.06
N HIS A 302 3.02 16.13 -23.83
CA HIS A 302 1.82 15.47 -23.34
C HIS A 302 0.62 16.42 -23.33
N LEU A 303 0.80 17.67 -22.89
CA LEU A 303 -0.24 18.69 -22.88
C LEU A 303 -0.71 19.03 -24.30
N ASN A 304 0.23 19.14 -25.25
CA ASN A 304 -0.11 19.39 -26.65
C ASN A 304 -0.88 18.23 -27.27
N TRP A 305 -0.48 16.99 -26.97
CA TRP A 305 -1.23 15.79 -27.36
C TRP A 305 -2.65 15.80 -26.77
N ALA A 306 -2.78 16.00 -25.45
CA ALA A 306 -4.07 16.05 -24.77
C ALA A 306 -4.99 17.15 -25.31
N LYS A 307 -4.45 18.33 -25.65
CA LYS A 307 -5.20 19.42 -26.29
C LYS A 307 -5.73 19.02 -27.68
N LYS A 308 -4.90 18.34 -28.48
CA LYS A 308 -5.31 17.85 -29.82
C LYS A 308 -6.43 16.82 -29.69
N GLU A 309 -6.27 15.83 -28.81
CA GLU A 309 -7.29 14.81 -28.53
C GLU A 309 -8.60 15.44 -28.06
N ALA A 310 -8.54 16.38 -27.12
CA ALA A 310 -9.73 17.10 -26.65
C ALA A 310 -10.43 17.89 -27.78
N ALA A 311 -9.66 18.46 -28.72
CA ALA A 311 -10.22 19.17 -29.87
C ALA A 311 -10.84 18.23 -30.91
N VAL A 312 -10.35 16.98 -31.02
CA VAL A 312 -10.94 15.92 -31.86
C VAL A 312 -12.23 15.41 -31.23
N ALA A 313 -12.22 15.08 -29.93
CA ALA A 313 -13.40 14.60 -29.21
C ALA A 313 -14.58 15.59 -29.24
N ARG A 314 -14.28 16.90 -29.16
CA ARG A 314 -15.30 17.96 -29.32
C ARG A 314 -15.94 17.99 -30.71
N ARG A 315 -15.17 17.68 -31.76
CA ARG A 315 -15.65 17.66 -33.15
C ARG A 315 -16.42 16.39 -33.49
N SER A 316 -16.07 15.26 -32.86
CA SER A 316 -16.74 13.97 -33.06
C SER A 316 -18.00 13.76 -32.20
N GLY A 317 -18.35 14.72 -31.33
CA GLY A 317 -19.51 14.62 -30.44
C GLY A 317 -19.36 13.57 -29.33
N GLN A 318 -18.15 13.05 -29.09
CA GLN A 318 -17.88 12.06 -28.05
C GLN A 318 -17.83 12.72 -26.67
N THR A 319 -18.74 12.32 -25.78
CA THR A 319 -18.83 12.81 -24.39
C THR A 319 -18.04 11.95 -23.41
N ALA A 320 -17.45 12.60 -22.39
CA ALA A 320 -16.90 12.13 -21.10
C ALA A 320 -15.97 10.89 -21.05
N GLU A 321 -16.23 9.80 -21.76
CA GLU A 321 -15.48 8.54 -21.70
C GLU A 321 -14.05 8.68 -22.23
N ALA A 322 -13.83 9.52 -23.25
CA ALA A 322 -12.50 9.83 -23.78
C ALA A 322 -11.63 10.62 -22.77
N TRP A 323 -12.23 11.36 -21.84
CA TRP A 323 -11.50 12.18 -20.86
C TRP A 323 -10.84 11.35 -19.76
N ASN A 324 -11.36 10.16 -19.47
CA ASN A 324 -10.79 9.27 -18.46
C ASN A 324 -9.48 8.59 -18.90
N SER A 325 -9.24 8.49 -20.21
CA SER A 325 -7.97 7.97 -20.76
C SER A 325 -6.87 9.01 -20.78
N VAL A 326 -7.20 10.31 -20.71
CA VAL A 326 -6.23 11.39 -20.66
C VAL A 326 -5.77 11.57 -19.22
N LYS A 327 -4.61 10.99 -18.88
CA LYS A 327 -3.97 11.21 -17.58
C LYS A 327 -3.49 12.66 -17.48
N TRP A 328 -3.95 13.36 -16.45
CA TRP A 328 -3.46 14.69 -16.10
C TRP A 328 -2.32 14.54 -15.08
N PRO A 329 -1.26 15.38 -15.16
CA PRO A 329 -0.25 15.44 -14.11
C PRO A 329 -0.91 15.77 -12.77
N HIS A 330 -0.45 15.12 -11.69
CA HIS A 330 -0.93 15.35 -10.33
C HIS A 330 -0.82 16.83 -9.92
N PRO A 331 -1.71 17.34 -9.05
CA PRO A 331 -1.75 18.75 -8.64
C PRO A 331 -0.51 19.24 -7.87
N THR A 332 0.43 18.36 -7.52
CA THR A 332 1.75 18.73 -7.01
C THR A 332 2.63 19.37 -8.09
N VAL A 333 2.38 19.07 -9.36
CA VAL A 333 2.99 19.77 -10.50
C VAL A 333 2.07 20.94 -10.88
N LYS A 334 2.07 22.01 -10.06
CA LYS A 334 1.32 23.25 -10.34
C LYS A 334 1.90 23.95 -11.58
N PHE A 335 1.52 23.50 -12.78
CA PHE A 335 1.57 24.36 -13.96
C PHE A 335 0.38 25.31 -13.88
N SER A 336 0.63 26.51 -13.35
CA SER A 336 -0.31 27.61 -13.49
C SER A 336 -0.34 28.02 -14.96
N VAL A 337 -1.16 27.35 -15.77
CA VAL A 337 -1.63 27.92 -17.03
C VAL A 337 -2.70 28.92 -16.65
N LYS A 338 -2.28 30.07 -16.12
CA LYS A 338 -3.12 31.26 -16.13
C LYS A 338 -3.34 31.59 -17.60
N THR A 339 -4.54 31.29 -18.09
CA THR A 339 -5.05 31.84 -19.33
C THR A 339 -4.90 33.36 -19.24
N ASN A 340 -4.18 33.89 -20.21
CA ASN A 340 -3.71 35.25 -20.27
C ASN A 340 -4.90 36.24 -20.20
N ARG A 341 -5.07 36.89 -19.05
CA ARG A 341 -5.60 38.25 -18.96
C ARG A 341 -4.89 38.95 -17.80
N GLN A 342 -3.97 39.84 -18.20
CA GLN A 342 -3.29 40.89 -17.43
C GLN A 342 -1.91 40.59 -16.83
N LYS A 343 -0.92 41.20 -17.51
CA LYS A 343 0.24 41.99 -17.06
C LYS A 343 1.22 41.40 -16.04
N GLU A 344 2.46 41.25 -16.54
CA GLU A 344 3.76 41.58 -15.92
C GLU A 344 3.84 41.64 -14.38
N ASN A 345 4.65 40.76 -13.78
CA ASN A 345 5.97 41.10 -13.22
C ASN A 345 6.57 39.94 -12.39
N HIS A 346 7.84 39.66 -12.66
CA HIS A 346 8.84 38.92 -11.88
C HIS A 346 8.47 37.57 -11.23
N LEU A 347 8.93 36.48 -11.87
CA LEU A 347 9.02 35.14 -11.27
C LEU A 347 10.32 35.01 -10.47
N ASN A 348 10.20 34.90 -9.16
CA ASN A 348 11.27 34.41 -8.28
C ASN A 348 11.03 32.92 -8.02
N LEU A 349 11.98 32.05 -8.40
CA LEU A 349 11.86 30.59 -8.44
C LEU A 349 12.67 29.92 -7.31
N GLN A 350 12.46 30.32 -6.05
CA GLN A 350 13.25 29.79 -4.93
C GLN A 350 12.47 29.20 -3.75
N SER A 351 11.20 28.84 -3.88
CA SER A 351 10.54 28.13 -2.78
C SER A 351 9.55 27.09 -3.26
N TYR A 352 9.69 25.90 -2.68
CA TYR A 352 8.69 24.87 -2.38
C TYR A 352 9.14 23.47 -2.81
N ILE A 353 10.12 22.96 -2.06
CA ILE A 353 10.32 21.54 -1.78
C ILE A 353 9.96 21.38 -0.30
N PHE A 354 8.89 20.63 -0.01
CA PHE A 354 8.73 19.81 1.19
C PHE A 354 7.66 18.76 0.93
#